data_AF-A0A1T5AYW5-F1
#
_entry.id   AF-A0A1T5AYW5-F1
#
_cell.length_a   1.000
_cell.length_b   1.000
_cell.length_c   1.000
_cell.angle_alpha   90.00
_cell.angle_beta   90.00
_cell.angle_gamma   90.00
#
_symmetry.space_group_name_H-M   'P 1'
#
loop_
_entity.id
_entity.type
_entity.pdbx_description
1 polymer ?
#
loop_
_entity_poly.entity_id
_entity_poly.type
_entity_poly.pdbx_seq_one_letter_code
_entity_poly.pdbx_strand_id
1 'polypeptide(L)'
;MLLEKGKNNASKATSDSIDFYQVTYPEDACIIVADPVAKYRGTTTEKSLSLGKFMREERGSEDFRMAYIVSAQPIFDGEKVIGVLSAIISNEKMDGMRLLATELSSSVEEITATNEELAVASVDVSNRLVELSKFSESMTGDIQQINTIVNLVKDLL
;
A
#
# COMPACT_ATOMS: atom_id res chain seq x y z
N MET A 1 4.77 -27.04 51.30
CA MET A 1 3.91 -25.83 51.32
C MET A 1 4.51 -24.63 50.56
N LEU A 2 5.47 -24.83 49.64
CA LEU A 2 6.16 -23.75 48.91
C LEU A 2 5.94 -23.77 47.38
N LEU A 3 5.21 -24.75 46.83
CA LEU A 3 4.98 -24.90 45.39
C LEU A 3 3.73 -24.18 44.86
N GLU A 4 2.82 -23.72 45.72
CA GLU A 4 1.61 -22.99 45.27
C GLU A 4 1.80 -21.48 45.09
N LYS A 5 2.82 -20.88 45.73
CA LYS A 5 3.05 -19.42 45.61
C LYS A 5 3.67 -19.00 44.28
N GLY A 6 4.32 -19.91 43.56
CA GLY A 6 4.95 -19.62 42.26
C GLY A 6 3.96 -19.52 41.09
N LYS A 7 2.89 -20.34 41.07
CA LYS A 7 1.86 -20.33 40.01
C LYS A 7 1.03 -19.03 40.02
N ASN A 8 0.78 -18.44 41.20
CA ASN A 8 0.02 -17.19 41.32
C ASN A 8 0.78 -15.95 40.80
N ASN A 9 2.10 -15.90 40.95
CA ASN A 9 2.86 -14.72 40.52
C ASN A 9 3.05 -14.66 39.00
N ALA A 10 3.20 -15.81 38.33
CA ALA A 10 3.30 -15.86 36.87
C ALA A 10 1.98 -15.45 36.21
N SER A 11 0.84 -15.94 36.71
CA SER A 11 -0.50 -15.56 36.23
C SER A 11 -0.82 -14.09 36.47
N LYS A 12 -0.31 -13.51 37.55
CA LYS A 12 -0.49 -12.09 37.88
C LYS A 12 0.38 -11.19 37.00
N ALA A 13 1.64 -11.57 36.77
CA ALA A 13 2.54 -10.86 35.87
C ALA A 13 2.03 -10.85 34.42
N THR A 14 1.41 -11.96 33.96
CA THR A 14 0.78 -11.99 32.64
C THR A 14 -0.44 -11.06 32.58
N SER A 15 -1.27 -11.00 33.63
CA SER A 15 -2.42 -10.08 33.70
C SER A 15 -1.97 -8.61 33.67
N ASP A 16 -0.98 -8.26 34.49
CA ASP A 16 -0.47 -6.88 34.57
C ASP A 16 0.18 -6.44 33.25
N SER A 17 0.84 -7.35 32.53
CA SER A 17 1.40 -7.07 31.20
C SER A 17 0.30 -6.89 30.14
N ILE A 18 -0.80 -7.64 30.24
CA ILE A 18 -1.95 -7.56 29.33
C ILE A 18 -2.63 -6.20 29.47
N ASP A 19 -2.85 -5.74 30.70
CA ASP A 19 -3.43 -4.44 30.99
C ASP A 19 -2.53 -3.30 30.45
N PHE A 20 -1.21 -3.43 30.59
CA PHE A 20 -0.27 -2.46 30.03
C PHE A 20 -0.35 -2.35 28.50
N TYR A 21 -0.45 -3.48 27.78
CA TYR A 21 -0.55 -3.46 26.31
C TYR A 21 -1.90 -2.91 25.82
N GLN A 22 -3.01 -3.22 26.50
CA GLN A 22 -4.32 -2.64 26.16
C GLN A 22 -4.37 -1.13 26.36
N VAL A 23 -3.71 -0.61 27.40
CA VAL A 23 -3.63 0.84 27.65
C VAL A 23 -2.71 1.54 26.64
N THR A 24 -1.64 0.87 26.19
CA THR A 24 -0.65 1.46 25.29
C THR A 24 -1.10 1.47 23.82
N TYR A 25 -1.87 0.45 23.39
CA TYR A 25 -2.34 0.32 22.00
C TYR A 25 -3.84 -0.05 21.95
N PRO A 26 -4.74 0.85 22.38
CA PRO A 26 -6.17 0.55 22.53
C PRO A 26 -6.87 0.26 21.20
N GLU A 27 -6.34 0.77 20.09
CA GLU A 27 -6.90 0.61 18.73
C GLU A 27 -6.43 -0.70 18.06
N ASP A 28 -5.24 -1.20 18.43
CA ASP A 28 -4.54 -2.27 17.69
C ASP A 28 -4.47 -3.61 18.45
N ALA A 29 -4.71 -3.62 19.77
CA ALA A 29 -4.55 -4.81 20.63
C ALA A 29 -5.80 -5.13 21.44
N CYS A 30 -6.60 -6.09 20.95
CA CYS A 30 -7.68 -6.72 21.73
C CYS A 30 -7.16 -8.01 22.37
N ILE A 31 -7.00 -8.02 23.69
CA ILE A 31 -6.59 -9.21 24.45
C ILE A 31 -7.82 -9.80 25.14
N ILE A 32 -8.26 -10.96 24.68
CA ILE A 32 -9.39 -11.71 25.27
C ILE A 32 -8.81 -12.86 26.11
N VAL A 33 -9.16 -12.89 27.39
CA VAL A 33 -8.67 -13.90 28.35
C VAL A 33 -9.81 -14.85 28.71
N ALA A 34 -9.51 -16.16 28.73
CA ALA A 34 -10.40 -17.22 29.21
C ALA A 34 -11.72 -17.43 28.42
N ASP A 35 -11.74 -17.14 27.11
CA ASP A 35 -12.88 -17.49 26.27
C ASP A 35 -12.95 -19.01 26.00
N PRO A 36 -14.16 -19.61 25.88
CA PRO A 36 -14.29 -21.03 25.56
C PRO A 36 -13.73 -21.36 24.17
N VAL A 37 -12.93 -22.44 24.09
CA VAL A 37 -12.33 -22.93 22.83
C VAL A 37 -13.38 -23.18 21.73
N ALA A 38 -14.62 -23.52 22.12
CA ALA A 38 -15.73 -23.75 21.20
C ALA A 38 -16.05 -22.55 20.29
N LYS A 39 -15.70 -21.32 20.70
CA LYS A 39 -15.87 -20.10 19.91
C LYS A 39 -14.85 -19.96 18.78
N TYR A 40 -13.76 -20.72 18.85
CA TYR A 40 -12.61 -20.62 17.95
C TYR A 40 -12.43 -21.86 17.06
N ARG A 41 -13.50 -22.64 16.83
CA ARG A 41 -13.45 -23.83 15.95
C ARG A 41 -13.02 -23.44 14.53
N GLY A 42 -12.09 -24.20 13.96
CA GLY A 42 -11.52 -23.96 12.63
C GLY A 42 -10.44 -22.87 12.57
N THR A 43 -10.24 -22.12 13.65
CA THR A 43 -9.20 -21.08 13.71
C THR A 43 -7.82 -21.68 14.01
N THR A 44 -6.77 -20.90 13.73
CA THR A 44 -5.38 -21.27 14.05
C THR A 44 -5.16 -21.51 15.56
N THR A 45 -6.00 -20.91 16.42
CA THR A 45 -6.02 -21.14 17.87
C THR A 45 -6.38 -22.59 18.23
N GLU A 46 -7.45 -23.16 17.64
CA GLU A 46 -7.86 -24.55 17.91
C GLU A 46 -6.83 -25.55 17.36
N LYS A 47 -6.28 -25.26 16.17
CA LYS A 47 -5.23 -26.08 15.56
C LYS A 47 -3.98 -26.11 16.44
N SER A 48 -3.54 -24.95 16.93
CA SER A 48 -2.38 -24.85 17.84
C SER A 48 -2.62 -25.57 19.17
N LEU A 49 -3.84 -25.48 19.72
CA LEU A 49 -4.24 -26.19 20.94
C LEU A 49 -4.18 -27.72 20.75
N SER A 50 -4.67 -28.21 19.61
CA SER A 50 -4.74 -29.63 19.31
C SER A 50 -3.38 -30.23 18.95
N LEU A 51 -2.53 -29.46 18.27
CA LEU A 51 -1.22 -29.90 17.80
C LEU A 51 -0.11 -29.67 18.83
N GLY A 52 -0.33 -28.82 19.84
CA GLY A 52 0.70 -28.43 20.79
C GLY A 52 1.90 -27.74 20.14
N LYS A 53 1.68 -27.05 19.01
CA LYS A 53 2.75 -26.35 18.28
C LYS A 53 2.43 -24.88 18.13
N PHE A 54 3.47 -24.06 18.15
CA PHE A 54 3.37 -22.67 17.73
C PHE A 54 2.94 -22.62 16.27
N MET A 55 1.95 -21.79 15.97
CA MET A 55 1.42 -21.61 14.63
C MET A 55 1.28 -20.13 14.33
N ARG A 56 1.74 -19.72 13.14
CA ARG A 56 1.51 -18.38 12.61
C ARG A 56 0.98 -18.51 11.20
N GLU A 57 -0.20 -17.96 10.96
CA GLU A 57 -0.85 -18.01 9.65
C GLU A 57 -1.37 -16.61 9.29
N GLU A 58 -1.20 -16.25 8.03
CA GLU A 58 -1.94 -15.15 7.42
C GLU A 58 -3.29 -15.71 6.95
N ARG A 59 -4.37 -15.09 7.38
CA ARG A 59 -5.74 -15.50 7.10
C ARG A 59 -6.42 -14.39 6.31
N GLY A 60 -7.19 -14.79 5.30
CA GLY A 60 -8.06 -13.89 4.57
C GLY A 60 -9.21 -13.36 5.44
N SER A 61 -10.04 -12.50 4.85
CA SER A 61 -11.17 -11.84 5.51
C SER A 61 -12.34 -12.75 5.89
N GLU A 62 -12.21 -14.07 5.73
CA GLU A 62 -13.27 -15.07 5.88
C GLU A 62 -13.92 -15.03 7.27
N ASP A 63 -13.12 -14.87 8.32
CA ASP A 63 -13.59 -14.93 9.71
C ASP A 63 -13.80 -13.54 10.34
N PHE A 64 -13.02 -12.53 9.92
CA PHE A 64 -12.95 -11.22 10.59
C PHE A 64 -13.24 -10.01 9.67
N ARG A 65 -13.75 -10.22 8.46
CA ARG A 65 -14.01 -9.17 7.43
C ARG A 65 -12.79 -8.35 6.98
N MET A 66 -11.62 -8.61 7.57
CA MET A 66 -10.32 -8.03 7.24
C MET A 66 -9.28 -9.15 7.21
N ALA A 67 -8.26 -9.04 6.37
CA ALA A 67 -7.12 -9.96 6.41
C ALA A 67 -6.31 -9.73 7.69
N TYR A 68 -5.84 -10.81 8.30
CA TYR A 68 -5.15 -10.72 9.58
C TYR A 68 -4.05 -11.78 9.69
N ILE A 69 -3.02 -11.46 10.47
CA ILE A 69 -1.99 -12.40 10.88
C ILE A 69 -2.33 -12.88 12.28
N VAL A 70 -2.54 -14.18 12.45
CA VAL A 70 -2.74 -14.81 13.75
C VAL A 70 -1.49 -15.59 14.16
N SER A 71 -1.03 -15.36 15.38
CA SER A 71 0.03 -16.16 16.01
C SER A 71 -0.55 -16.82 17.25
N ALA A 72 -0.54 -18.15 17.29
CA ALA A 72 -1.08 -18.98 18.36
C ALA A 72 0.05 -19.76 19.04
N GLN A 73 0.18 -19.57 20.35
CA GLN A 73 1.19 -20.21 21.18
C GLN A 73 0.52 -21.05 22.28
N PRO A 74 0.71 -22.38 22.29
CA PRO A 74 0.14 -23.23 23.32
C PRO A 74 0.87 -23.05 24.65
N ILE A 75 0.08 -23.09 25.73
CA ILE A 75 0.54 -23.00 27.11
C ILE A 75 0.52 -24.41 27.70
N PHE A 76 1.64 -24.82 28.29
CA PHE A 76 1.82 -26.16 28.85
C PHE A 76 1.91 -26.11 30.39
N ASP A 77 1.29 -27.09 31.06
CA ASP A 77 1.55 -27.44 32.46
C ASP A 77 2.12 -28.87 32.48
N GLY A 78 3.45 -28.96 32.50
CA GLY A 78 4.16 -30.22 32.24
C GLY A 78 4.00 -30.68 30.79
N GLU A 79 3.56 -31.93 30.59
CA GLU A 79 3.31 -32.50 29.25
C GLU A 79 1.90 -32.20 28.72
N LYS A 80 1.05 -31.52 29.50
CA LYS A 80 -0.34 -31.24 29.14
C LYS A 80 -0.50 -29.80 28.65
N VAL A 81 -1.09 -29.64 27.46
CA VAL A 81 -1.54 -28.32 26.98
C VAL A 81 -2.76 -27.89 27.80
N ILE A 82 -2.69 -26.73 28.45
CA ILE A 82 -3.75 -26.17 29.31
C ILE A 82 -4.46 -24.97 28.68
N GLY A 83 -3.93 -24.41 27.59
CA GLY A 83 -4.52 -23.29 26.88
C GLY A 83 -3.69 -22.86 25.68
N VAL A 84 -4.16 -21.82 24.99
CA VAL A 84 -3.43 -21.16 23.88
C VAL A 84 -3.55 -19.66 24.06
N LEU A 85 -2.43 -18.97 23.92
CA LEU A 85 -2.37 -17.52 23.74
C LEU A 85 -2.34 -17.23 22.24
N SER A 86 -3.36 -16.54 21.73
CA SER A 86 -3.40 -16.10 20.35
C SER A 86 -3.37 -14.58 20.26
N ALA A 87 -2.52 -14.05 19.38
CA ALA A 87 -2.49 -12.64 19.01
C ALA A 87 -2.93 -12.50 17.55
N ILE A 88 -3.84 -11.57 17.29
CA ILE A 88 -4.34 -11.24 15.96
C ILE A 88 -3.85 -9.83 15.64
N ILE A 89 -3.23 -9.66 14.48
CA ILE A 89 -2.75 -8.37 13.99
C ILE A 89 -3.45 -8.10 12.66
N SER A 90 -4.18 -6.99 12.59
CA SER A 90 -4.83 -6.52 11.35
C SER A 90 -3.78 -6.24 10.27
N ASN A 91 -4.09 -6.61 9.04
CA ASN A 91 -3.27 -6.31 7.88
C ASN A 91 -3.78 -5.09 7.08
N GLU A 92 -4.86 -4.42 7.54
CA GLU A 92 -5.54 -3.35 6.80
C GLU A 92 -4.59 -2.23 6.36
N LYS A 93 -3.65 -1.86 7.24
CA LYS A 93 -2.66 -0.82 6.92
C LYS A 93 -1.72 -1.24 5.79
N MET A 94 -1.28 -2.50 5.79
CA MET A 94 -0.40 -3.03 4.76
C MET A 94 -1.14 -3.27 3.44
N ASP A 95 -2.37 -3.75 3.50
CA ASP A 95 -3.24 -3.90 2.33
C ASP A 95 -3.58 -2.55 1.71
N GLY A 96 -3.87 -1.54 2.53
CA GLY A 96 -4.05 -0.16 2.08
C GLY A 96 -2.81 0.40 1.38
N MET A 97 -1.61 0.16 1.93
CA MET A 97 -0.36 0.53 1.26
C MET A 97 -0.17 -0.20 -0.08
N ARG A 98 -0.52 -1.48 -0.16
CA ARG A 98 -0.47 -2.26 -1.40
C ARG A 98 -1.41 -1.72 -2.47
N LEU A 99 -2.63 -1.37 -2.08
CA LEU A 99 -3.62 -0.74 -2.98
C LEU A 99 -3.10 0.60 -3.50
N LEU A 100 -2.67 1.49 -2.60
CA LEU A 100 -2.13 2.80 -2.98
C LEU A 100 -0.89 2.69 -3.88
N ALA A 101 -0.01 1.72 -3.62
CA ALA A 101 1.15 1.46 -4.48
C ALA A 101 0.73 0.97 -5.88
N THR A 102 -0.32 0.16 -5.96
CA THR A 102 -0.87 -0.33 -7.23
C THR A 102 -1.49 0.82 -8.04
N GLU A 103 -2.31 1.65 -7.39
CA GLU A 103 -2.88 2.85 -8.02
C GLU A 103 -1.79 3.82 -8.50
N LEU A 104 -0.79 4.09 -7.66
CA LEU A 104 0.34 4.95 -8.02
C LEU A 104 1.11 4.39 -9.22
N SER A 105 1.38 3.09 -9.26
CA SER A 105 2.06 2.46 -10.39
C SER A 105 1.27 2.65 -11.69
N SER A 106 -0.05 2.43 -11.64
CA SER A 106 -0.92 2.67 -12.79
C SER A 106 -0.89 4.13 -13.24
N SER A 107 -0.91 5.09 -12.31
CA SER A 107 -0.81 6.51 -12.65
C SER A 107 0.54 6.86 -13.27
N VAL A 108 1.64 6.26 -12.80
CA VAL A 108 2.97 6.47 -13.38
C VAL A 108 3.04 5.92 -14.82
N GLU A 109 2.44 4.75 -15.07
CA GLU A 109 2.33 4.17 -16.42
C GLU A 109 1.53 5.10 -17.36
N GLU A 110 0.40 5.62 -16.90
CA GLU A 110 -0.44 6.56 -17.67
C GLU A 110 0.30 7.88 -17.96
N ILE A 111 1.01 8.44 -16.96
CA ILE A 111 1.84 9.64 -17.14
C ILE A 111 2.95 9.38 -18.15
N THR A 112 3.56 8.20 -18.12
CA THR A 112 4.63 7.83 -19.05
C THR A 112 4.09 7.78 -20.48
N ALA A 113 2.94 7.12 -20.69
CA ALA A 113 2.26 7.10 -21.99
C ALA A 113 1.88 8.52 -22.46
N THR A 114 1.30 9.33 -21.57
CA THR A 114 0.95 10.72 -21.86
C THR A 114 2.19 11.55 -22.24
N ASN A 115 3.32 11.32 -21.58
CA ASN A 115 4.56 12.02 -21.86
C ASN A 115 5.18 11.61 -23.21
N GLU A 116 5.05 10.35 -23.60
CA GLU A 116 5.41 9.89 -24.95
C GLU A 116 4.54 10.56 -26.02
N GLU A 117 3.22 10.60 -25.82
CA GLU A 117 2.30 11.30 -26.73
C GLU A 117 2.61 12.81 -26.81
N LEU A 118 2.89 13.45 -25.68
CA LEU A 118 3.27 14.86 -25.60
C LEU A 118 4.58 15.14 -26.37
N ALA A 119 5.57 14.25 -26.26
CA ALA A 119 6.82 14.36 -27.00
C ALA A 119 6.58 14.29 -28.51
N VAL A 120 5.72 13.37 -28.97
CA VAL A 120 5.33 13.26 -30.38
C VAL A 120 4.61 14.53 -30.86
N ALA A 121 3.63 15.02 -30.08
CA ALA A 121 2.90 16.24 -30.41
C ALA A 121 3.83 17.46 -30.49
N SER A 122 4.83 17.54 -29.61
CA SER A 122 5.83 18.63 -29.59
C SER A 122 6.71 18.63 -30.85
N VAL A 123 7.04 17.46 -31.38
CA VAL A 123 7.77 17.32 -32.65
C VAL A 123 6.90 17.81 -33.81
N ASP A 124 5.61 17.47 -33.85
CA ASP A 124 4.69 17.95 -34.89
C ASP A 124 4.56 19.49 -34.87
N VAL A 125 4.37 20.08 -33.68
CA VAL A 125 4.33 21.54 -33.51
C VAL A 125 5.63 22.20 -34.00
N SER A 126 6.78 21.62 -33.66
CA SER A 126 8.08 22.12 -34.10
C SER A 126 8.22 22.10 -35.63
N ASN A 127 7.78 21.01 -36.28
CA ASN A 127 7.79 20.91 -37.74
C ASN A 127 6.92 21.99 -38.40
N ARG A 128 5.72 22.22 -37.88
CA ARG A 128 4.83 23.29 -38.39
C ARG A 128 5.42 24.68 -38.21
N LEU A 129 6.12 24.93 -37.10
CA LEU A 129 6.82 26.20 -36.89
C LEU A 129 7.95 26.41 -37.90
N VAL A 130 8.68 25.35 -38.27
CA VAL A 130 9.71 25.40 -39.32
C VAL A 130 9.09 25.71 -40.68
N GLU A 131 7.98 25.06 -41.04
CA GLU A 131 7.26 25.35 -42.29
C GLU A 131 6.73 26.79 -42.33
N LEU A 132 6.15 27.26 -41.24
CA LEU A 132 5.67 28.64 -41.12
C LEU A 132 6.81 29.67 -41.25
N SER A 133 7.99 29.36 -40.68
CA SER A 133 9.19 30.19 -40.83
C SER A 133 9.62 30.30 -42.29
N LYS A 134 9.70 29.16 -43.01
CA LYS A 134 10.02 29.14 -44.44
C LYS A 134 9.01 29.93 -45.26
N PHE A 135 7.72 29.79 -44.95
CA PHE A 135 6.68 30.55 -45.61
C PHE A 135 6.84 32.07 -45.37
N SER A 136 7.15 32.49 -44.14
CA SER A 136 7.40 33.90 -43.82
C SER A 136 8.65 34.46 -44.52
N GLU A 137 9.72 33.67 -44.64
CA GLU A 137 10.91 34.05 -45.41
C GLU A 137 10.58 34.26 -46.89
N SER A 138 9.81 33.35 -47.50
CA SER A 138 9.35 33.49 -48.88
C SER A 138 8.51 34.76 -49.06
N MET A 139 7.56 35.00 -48.16
CA MET A 139 6.72 36.19 -48.18
C MET A 139 7.53 37.48 -48.05
N THR A 140 8.60 37.48 -47.23
CA THR A 140 9.52 38.61 -47.12
C THR A 140 10.27 38.85 -48.43
N GLY A 141 10.73 37.78 -49.08
CA GLY A 141 11.36 37.85 -50.40
C GLY A 141 10.42 38.42 -51.47
N ASP A 142 9.15 38.00 -51.46
CA ASP A 142 8.14 38.51 -52.39
C ASP A 142 7.88 40.01 -52.16
N ILE A 143 7.79 40.46 -50.91
CA ILE A 143 7.66 41.89 -50.57
C ILE A 143 8.87 42.70 -51.09
N GLN A 144 10.10 42.17 -50.96
CA GLN A 144 11.29 42.83 -51.49
C GLN A 144 11.26 42.95 -53.02
N GLN A 145 10.80 41.92 -53.72
CA GLN A 145 10.60 41.96 -55.18
C GLN A 145 9.56 43.00 -55.57
N ILE A 146 8.41 43.04 -54.89
CA ILE A 146 7.36 44.04 -55.12
C ILE A 146 7.93 45.46 -54.94
N ASN A 147 8.69 45.70 -53.87
CA ASN A 147 9.27 47.02 -53.60
C ASN A 147 10.27 47.43 -54.69
N THR A 148 11.03 46.47 -55.23
CA THR A 148 11.94 46.70 -56.36
C THR A 148 11.19 47.12 -57.62
N ILE A 149 10.07 46.44 -57.94
CA ILE A 149 9.22 46.78 -59.09
C ILE A 149 8.62 48.18 -58.93
N VAL A 150 8.10 48.51 -57.74
CA VAL A 150 7.52 49.83 -57.46
C VAL A 150 8.55 50.95 -57.64
N ASN A 151 9.79 50.74 -57.22
CA ASN A 151 10.86 51.71 -57.42
C ASN A 151 11.25 51.86 -58.89
N LEU A 152 11.32 50.76 -59.65
CA LEU A 152 11.58 50.81 -61.10
C LEU A 152 10.52 51.63 -61.85
N VAL A 153 9.23 51.44 -61.51
CA VAL A 153 8.13 52.22 -62.12
C VAL A 153 8.22 53.70 -61.73
N LYS A 154 8.66 54.01 -60.51
CA LYS A 154 8.90 55.37 -60.05
C LYS A 154 10.03 56.07 -60.82
N ASP A 155 11.10 55.37 -61.16
CA ASP A 155 12.26 55.94 -61.86
C ASP A 155 12.00 56.16 -63.37
N LEU A 156 10.97 55.52 -63.93
CA LEU A 156 10.57 55.61 -65.34
C LEU A 156 9.56 56.74 -65.64
N LEU A 157 8.97 57.34 -64.61
CA LEU A 157 8.01 58.46 -64.67
C LEU A 157 8.70 59.78 -64.36
#